data_AF-A0A8F4FW41-F1
#
_entry.id   AF-A0A8F4FW41-F1
#
_cell.length_a   1.000
_cell.length_b   1.000
_cell.length_c   1.000
_cell.angle_alpha   90.00
_cell.angle_beta   90.00
_cell.angle_gamma   90.00
#
_symmetry.space_group_name_H-M   'P 1'
#
loop_
_entity.id
_entity.type
_entity.pdbx_description
1 polymer ?
#
loop_
_entity_poly.entity_id
_entity_poly.type
_entity_poly.pdbx_seq_one_letter_code
_entity_poly.pdbx_strand_id
1 'polypeptide(L)'
;MGAGEDDRFAATKVRPPLPPDRLVHRQRLLAVLDAAVQGPQRLVLVSAPAGSGKSTLLASWVDVRQEPVAWFQAEECDSDPVAFWSYLARAIAVALPIDGPRLAALVAGSRGDDLVVVSAFVNELAVVEGGLTIVIDDHHLVADAGVQRGVERFVDLCPPGVTLVIATRFDPPFRLGRLRVRNQMVELRAADLRFDEGEASALLGTVAGDLEALPGGRTVRADRGLGGGARVGGDLDGPGRERRRLRDFLPG
;
A
#
# COMPACT_ATOMS: atom_id res chain seq x y z
N MET A 1 -18.63 8.33 -29.68
CA MET A 1 -17.44 7.75 -30.34
C MET A 1 -16.37 7.42 -29.28
N GLY A 2 -16.72 6.62 -28.27
CA GLY A 2 -15.93 6.47 -27.02
C GLY A 2 -15.54 5.04 -26.65
N ALA A 3 -15.67 4.08 -27.58
CA ALA A 3 -15.42 2.66 -27.29
C ALA A 3 -13.96 2.21 -27.55
N GLY A 4 -13.07 3.11 -27.98
CA GLY A 4 -11.71 2.75 -28.44
C GLY A 4 -10.56 3.06 -27.46
N GLU A 5 -10.85 3.76 -26.35
CA GLU A 5 -9.86 4.06 -25.29
C GLU A 5 -9.98 3.11 -24.09
N ASP A 6 -11.20 2.65 -23.78
CA ASP A 6 -11.44 1.74 -22.65
C ASP A 6 -10.81 0.35 -22.83
N ASP A 7 -10.60 -0.11 -24.06
CA ASP A 7 -10.12 -1.48 -24.38
C ASP A 7 -8.58 -1.64 -24.25
N ARG A 8 -7.85 -0.58 -23.87
CA ARG A 8 -6.39 -0.63 -23.66
C ARG A 8 -5.98 -0.77 -22.19
N PHE A 9 -6.94 -0.72 -21.27
CA PHE A 9 -6.67 -0.68 -19.83
C PHE A 9 -7.27 -1.91 -19.13
N ALA A 10 -6.43 -2.68 -18.44
CA ALA A 10 -6.91 -3.82 -17.68
C ALA A 10 -7.69 -3.36 -16.44
N ALA A 11 -8.99 -3.65 -16.37
CA ALA A 11 -9.86 -3.25 -15.27
C ALA A 11 -9.41 -3.81 -13.90
N THR A 12 -8.68 -4.93 -13.89
CA THR A 12 -8.11 -5.55 -12.70
C THR A 12 -7.01 -4.71 -12.06
N LYS A 13 -6.32 -3.85 -12.84
CA LYS A 13 -5.25 -2.98 -12.31
C LYS A 13 -5.79 -1.80 -11.51
N VAL A 14 -7.04 -1.42 -11.75
CA VAL A 14 -7.69 -0.25 -11.11
C VAL A 14 -8.67 -0.63 -10.01
N ARG A 15 -8.58 -1.87 -9.51
CA ARG A 15 -9.42 -2.39 -8.43
C ARG A 15 -8.56 -3.14 -7.41
N PRO A 16 -8.89 -3.06 -6.11
CA PRO A 16 -8.21 -3.86 -5.12
C PRO A 16 -8.41 -5.35 -5.43
N PRO A 17 -7.39 -6.21 -5.22
CA PRO A 17 -7.57 -7.65 -5.34
C PRO A 17 -8.54 -8.12 -4.25
N LEU A 18 -9.30 -9.17 -4.56
CA LEU A 18 -10.17 -9.80 -3.55
C LEU A 18 -9.29 -10.33 -2.40
N PRO A 19 -9.59 -9.97 -1.15
CA PRO A 19 -8.94 -10.59 -0.01
C PRO A 19 -9.12 -12.12 -0.07
N PRO A 20 -8.13 -12.91 0.38
CA PRO A 20 -8.29 -14.35 0.46
C PRO A 20 -9.45 -14.70 1.40
N ASP A 21 -10.19 -15.77 1.08
CA ASP A 21 -11.31 -16.28 1.90
C ASP A 21 -10.91 -16.50 3.38
N ARG A 22 -9.62 -16.73 3.62
CA ARG A 22 -9.03 -16.78 4.95
C ARG A 22 -8.05 -15.67 5.15
N LEU A 23 -8.48 -14.71 5.93
CA LEU A 23 -7.72 -13.54 6.28
C LEU A 23 -7.54 -13.48 7.79
N VAL A 24 -6.28 -13.38 8.22
CA VAL A 24 -5.97 -12.98 9.60
C VAL A 24 -6.04 -11.46 9.66
N HIS A 25 -7.04 -10.94 10.38
CA HIS A 25 -7.21 -9.51 10.57
C HIS A 25 -6.09 -8.95 11.46
N ARG A 26 -5.19 -8.16 10.85
CA ARG A 26 -4.07 -7.53 11.54
C ARG A 26 -4.48 -6.18 12.13
N GLN A 27 -5.39 -6.21 13.12
CA GLN A 27 -6.07 -5.01 13.65
C GLN A 27 -5.13 -3.86 14.03
N ARG A 28 -3.97 -4.17 14.61
CA ARG A 28 -2.95 -3.14 14.94
C ARG A 28 -2.42 -2.38 13.72
N LEU A 29 -2.31 -3.04 12.56
CA LEU A 29 -1.84 -2.43 11.32
C LEU A 29 -2.97 -1.66 10.64
N LEU A 30 -4.19 -2.19 10.67
CA LEU A 30 -5.37 -1.50 10.16
C LEU A 30 -5.60 -0.18 10.91
N ALA A 31 -5.49 -0.18 12.24
CA ALA A 31 -5.60 1.02 13.06
C ALA A 31 -4.53 2.08 12.72
N VAL A 32 -3.31 1.66 12.39
CA VAL A 32 -2.24 2.59 11.95
C VAL A 32 -2.57 3.20 10.59
N LEU A 33 -3.11 2.40 9.66
CA LEU A 33 -3.54 2.90 8.35
C LEU A 33 -4.71 3.88 8.49
N ASP A 34 -5.71 3.56 9.32
CA ASP A 34 -6.85 4.43 9.60
C ASP A 34 -6.43 5.76 10.22
N ALA A 35 -5.58 5.71 11.25
CA ALA A 35 -5.06 6.91 11.89
C ALA A 35 -4.26 7.79 10.91
N ALA A 36 -3.52 7.17 9.96
CA ALA A 36 -2.76 7.92 8.97
C ALA A 36 -3.67 8.66 7.98
N VAL A 37 -4.70 7.99 7.43
CA VAL A 37 -5.59 8.64 6.45
C VAL A 37 -6.56 9.66 7.07
N GLN A 38 -6.87 9.51 8.36
CA GLN A 38 -7.66 10.48 9.13
C GLN A 38 -6.80 11.65 9.67
N GLY A 39 -5.47 11.48 9.66
CA GLY A 39 -4.51 12.43 10.19
C GLY A 39 -3.97 13.41 9.15
N PRO A 40 -2.90 14.16 9.50
CA PRO A 40 -2.24 15.10 8.58
C PRO A 40 -1.26 14.41 7.61
N GLN A 41 -1.22 13.07 7.59
CA GLN A 41 -0.28 12.33 6.76
C GLN A 41 -0.67 12.46 5.29
N ARG A 42 0.35 12.54 4.43
CA ARG A 42 0.19 12.57 2.97
C ARG A 42 0.68 11.29 2.32
N LEU A 43 1.55 10.57 3.03
CA LEU A 43 2.16 9.33 2.56
C LEU A 43 2.12 8.26 3.64
N VAL A 44 1.57 7.10 3.29
CA VAL A 44 1.79 5.84 3.99
C VAL A 44 2.70 4.99 3.12
N LEU A 45 3.87 4.61 3.64
CA LEU A 45 4.79 3.74 2.92
C LEU A 45 4.78 2.34 3.55
N VAL A 46 4.29 1.36 2.79
CA VAL A 46 4.33 -0.06 3.13
C VAL A 46 5.50 -0.69 2.38
N SER A 47 6.66 -0.79 3.02
CA SER A 47 7.92 -1.21 2.38
C SER A 47 8.45 -2.48 3.03
N ALA A 48 8.33 -3.59 2.29
CA ALA A 48 8.77 -4.91 2.73
C ALA A 48 8.96 -5.89 1.55
N PRO A 49 9.79 -6.94 1.70
CA PRO A 49 10.02 -7.94 0.64
C PRO A 49 8.75 -8.62 0.11
N ALA A 50 8.92 -9.38 -0.98
CA ALA A 50 7.86 -10.25 -1.48
C ALA A 50 7.38 -11.24 -0.39
N GLY A 51 6.10 -11.62 -0.44
CA GLY A 51 5.52 -12.58 0.51
C GLY A 51 5.24 -12.04 1.93
N SER A 52 5.55 -10.77 2.22
CA SER A 52 5.23 -10.17 3.54
C SER A 52 3.74 -9.83 3.75
N GLY A 53 2.90 -10.03 2.72
CA GLY A 53 1.45 -9.78 2.79
C GLY A 53 1.04 -8.32 2.63
N LYS A 54 1.84 -7.47 1.96
CA LYS A 54 1.53 -6.04 1.73
C LYS A 54 0.19 -5.85 1.02
N SER A 55 0.03 -6.46 -0.16
CA SER A 55 -1.18 -6.37 -0.97
C SER A 55 -2.38 -6.94 -0.23
N THR A 56 -2.22 -8.07 0.46
CA THR A 56 -3.27 -8.68 1.29
C THR A 56 -3.72 -7.75 2.43
N LEU A 57 -2.77 -7.13 3.14
CA LEU A 57 -3.07 -6.14 4.19
C LEU A 57 -3.87 -4.97 3.62
N LEU A 58 -3.39 -4.36 2.53
CA LEU A 58 -4.04 -3.20 1.94
C LEU A 58 -5.40 -3.53 1.35
N ALA A 59 -5.54 -4.66 0.65
CA ALA A 59 -6.82 -5.12 0.13
C ALA A 59 -7.83 -5.35 1.25
N SER A 60 -7.44 -6.03 2.33
CA SER A 60 -8.32 -6.23 3.48
C SER A 60 -8.70 -4.95 4.20
N TRP A 61 -7.78 -3.98 4.21
CA TRP A 61 -8.03 -2.69 4.81
C TRP A 61 -9.01 -1.88 3.97
N VAL A 62 -8.88 -1.90 2.65
CA VAL A 62 -9.76 -1.18 1.72
C VAL A 62 -11.17 -1.78 1.66
N ASP A 63 -11.30 -3.10 1.75
CA ASP A 63 -12.58 -3.83 1.64
C ASP A 63 -13.64 -3.38 2.65
N VAL A 64 -13.21 -2.95 3.85
CA VAL A 64 -14.11 -2.52 4.93
C VAL A 64 -14.33 -1.01 4.98
N ARG A 65 -13.70 -0.24 4.09
CA ARG A 65 -13.77 1.23 4.10
C ARG A 65 -14.98 1.77 3.37
N GLN A 66 -15.44 2.92 3.83
CA GLN A 66 -16.55 3.66 3.21
C GLN A 66 -16.06 4.87 2.40
N GLU A 67 -14.89 5.41 2.74
CA GLU A 67 -14.30 6.53 2.01
C GLU A 67 -13.78 6.09 0.64
N PRO A 68 -13.77 7.00 -0.35
CA PRO A 68 -13.26 6.69 -1.69
C PRO A 68 -11.80 6.19 -1.68
N VAL A 69 -11.58 5.06 -2.36
CA VAL A 69 -10.24 4.51 -2.58
C VAL A 69 -9.98 4.32 -4.06
N ALA A 70 -8.96 5.02 -4.57
CA ALA A 70 -8.39 4.78 -5.90
C ALA A 70 -7.29 3.73 -5.77
N TRP A 71 -7.46 2.58 -6.39
CA TRP A 71 -6.44 1.52 -6.40
C TRP A 71 -5.73 1.49 -7.75
N PHE A 72 -4.40 1.42 -7.74
CA PHE A 72 -3.58 1.18 -8.91
C PHE A 72 -2.53 0.10 -8.61
N GLN A 73 -2.66 -1.06 -9.24
CA GLN A 73 -1.65 -2.11 -9.25
C GLN A 73 -0.68 -1.86 -10.40
N ALA A 74 0.54 -1.45 -10.07
CA ALA A 74 1.58 -1.17 -11.05
C ALA A 74 2.20 -2.45 -11.61
N GLU A 75 2.59 -2.41 -12.88
CA GLU A 75 3.34 -3.43 -13.58
C GLU A 75 4.56 -2.79 -14.28
N GLU A 76 5.52 -3.60 -14.73
CA GLU A 76 6.74 -3.09 -15.40
C GLU A 76 6.43 -2.26 -16.66
N CYS A 77 5.38 -2.64 -17.40
CA CYS A 77 4.94 -1.92 -18.60
C CYS A 77 4.37 -0.52 -18.29
N ASP A 78 3.97 -0.26 -17.04
CA ASP A 78 3.49 1.06 -16.61
C ASP A 78 4.62 2.01 -16.23
N SER A 79 5.88 1.59 -16.39
CA SER A 79 7.01 2.49 -16.15
C SER A 79 7.09 3.63 -17.19
N ASP A 80 6.34 3.57 -18.29
CA ASP A 80 6.18 4.71 -19.20
C ASP A 80 5.36 5.84 -18.52
N PRO A 81 5.83 7.10 -18.53
CA PRO A 81 5.13 8.21 -17.88
C PRO A 81 3.67 8.40 -18.33
N VAL A 82 3.39 8.29 -19.64
CA VAL A 82 2.02 8.46 -20.14
C VAL A 82 1.14 7.33 -19.63
N ALA A 83 1.63 6.09 -19.69
CA ALA A 83 0.92 4.92 -19.19
C ALA A 83 0.63 5.05 -17.68
N PHE A 84 1.65 5.30 -16.86
CA PHE A 84 1.53 5.43 -15.41
C PHE A 84 0.45 6.43 -15.00
N TRP A 85 0.56 7.66 -15.51
CA TRP A 85 -0.36 8.73 -15.13
C TRP A 85 -1.76 8.52 -15.70
N SER A 86 -1.90 7.86 -16.86
CA SER A 86 -3.21 7.51 -17.41
C SER A 86 -3.91 6.45 -16.54
N TYR A 87 -3.19 5.41 -16.09
CA TYR A 87 -3.74 4.42 -15.16
C TYR A 87 -4.12 5.05 -13.82
N LEU A 88 -3.29 5.95 -13.30
CA LEU A 88 -3.61 6.65 -12.05
C LEU A 88 -4.84 7.55 -12.20
N ALA A 89 -4.96 8.31 -13.30
CA ALA A 89 -6.15 9.12 -13.59
C ALA A 89 -7.41 8.25 -13.64
N ARG A 90 -7.32 7.07 -14.28
CA ARG A 90 -8.42 6.12 -14.37
C ARG A 90 -8.79 5.53 -13.00
N ALA A 91 -7.80 5.16 -12.18
CA ALA A 91 -8.03 4.67 -10.82
C ALA A 91 -8.78 5.71 -9.97
N ILE A 92 -8.43 6.99 -10.08
CA ILE A 92 -9.11 8.08 -9.38
C ILE A 92 -10.52 8.28 -9.93
N ALA A 93 -10.71 8.26 -11.25
CA ALA A 93 -12.02 8.40 -11.88
C ALA A 93 -13.00 7.24 -11.57
N VAL A 94 -12.49 6.06 -11.18
CA VAL A 94 -13.30 4.96 -10.66
C VAL A 94 -13.77 5.23 -9.23
N ALA A 95 -12.93 5.87 -8.42
CA ALA A 95 -13.20 6.15 -7.01
C ALA A 95 -14.04 7.42 -6.80
N LEU A 96 -13.88 8.42 -7.67
CA LEU A 96 -14.46 9.75 -7.55
C LEU A 96 -15.01 10.23 -8.89
N PRO A 97 -16.07 11.07 -8.88
CA PRO A 97 -16.65 11.64 -10.08
C PRO A 97 -15.82 12.83 -10.62
N ILE A 98 -14.57 12.57 -11.00
CA ILE A 98 -13.67 13.55 -11.63
C ILE A 98 -13.73 13.47 -13.16
N ASP A 99 -13.26 14.51 -13.87
CA ASP A 99 -13.15 14.52 -15.33
C ASP A 99 -11.93 13.70 -15.80
N GLY A 100 -12.04 12.37 -15.69
CA GLY A 100 -11.02 11.42 -16.11
C GLY A 100 -10.56 11.59 -17.57
N PRO A 101 -11.47 11.75 -18.56
CA PRO A 101 -11.09 11.99 -19.95
C PRO A 101 -10.25 13.24 -20.15
N ARG A 102 -10.56 14.34 -19.47
CA ARG A 102 -9.74 15.56 -19.52
C ARG A 102 -8.34 15.34 -18.95
N LEU A 103 -8.24 14.66 -17.81
CA LEU A 103 -6.92 14.32 -17.24
C LEU A 103 -6.12 13.41 -18.18
N ALA A 104 -6.74 12.38 -18.75
CA ALA A 104 -6.08 11.47 -19.69
C ALA A 104 -5.57 12.22 -20.94
N ALA A 105 -6.38 13.11 -21.51
CA ALA A 105 -5.98 13.94 -22.65
C ALA A 105 -4.80 14.88 -22.30
N LEU A 106 -4.79 15.44 -21.09
CA LEU A 106 -3.68 16.27 -20.60
C LEU A 106 -2.39 15.45 -20.40
N VAL A 107 -2.50 14.25 -19.83
CA VAL A 107 -1.37 13.32 -19.67
C VAL A 107 -0.77 12.98 -21.04
N ALA A 108 -1.60 12.60 -22.01
CA ALA A 108 -1.15 12.30 -23.36
C ALA A 108 -0.53 13.52 -24.06
N GLY A 109 -1.18 14.69 -23.98
CA GLY A 109 -0.72 15.92 -24.64
C GLY A 109 0.59 16.46 -24.05
N SER A 110 0.82 16.29 -22.76
CA SER A 110 2.07 16.64 -22.07
C SER A 110 3.14 15.55 -22.14
N ARG A 111 2.83 14.39 -22.75
CA ARG A 111 3.70 13.21 -22.78
C ARG A 111 4.15 12.74 -21.39
N GLY A 112 3.26 12.87 -20.40
CA GLY A 112 3.55 12.47 -19.03
C GLY A 112 4.55 13.38 -18.30
N ASP A 113 4.72 14.63 -18.74
CA ASP A 113 5.56 15.61 -18.05
C ASP A 113 5.12 15.77 -16.59
N ASP A 114 6.06 15.57 -15.67
CA ASP A 114 5.76 15.49 -14.25
C ASP A 114 5.27 16.81 -13.66
N LEU A 115 5.63 17.98 -14.22
CA LEU A 115 5.16 19.27 -13.72
C LEU A 115 3.72 19.52 -14.15
N VAL A 116 3.43 19.29 -15.43
CA VAL A 116 2.11 19.52 -16.01
C VAL A 116 1.09 18.56 -15.42
N VAL A 117 1.42 17.26 -15.40
CA VAL A 117 0.49 16.23 -14.93
C VAL A 117 0.19 16.38 -13.44
N VAL A 118 1.22 16.51 -12.59
CA VAL A 118 1.00 16.62 -11.14
C VAL A 118 0.18 17.87 -10.80
N SER A 119 0.43 18.99 -11.46
CA SER A 119 -0.36 20.21 -11.25
C SER A 119 -1.83 20.01 -11.61
N ALA A 120 -2.12 19.29 -12.70
CA ALA A 120 -3.49 18.98 -13.09
C ALA A 120 -4.19 18.08 -12.06
N PHE A 121 -3.54 16.99 -11.62
CA PHE A 121 -4.08 16.10 -10.59
C PHE A 121 -4.36 16.83 -9.28
N VAL A 122 -3.43 17.65 -8.80
CA VAL A 122 -3.60 18.43 -7.57
C VAL A 122 -4.79 19.38 -7.69
N ASN A 123 -4.95 20.07 -8.82
CA ASN A 123 -6.05 21.00 -9.02
C ASN A 123 -7.41 20.30 -9.07
N GLU A 124 -7.50 19.15 -9.75
CA GLU A 124 -8.73 18.35 -9.80
C GLU A 124 -9.09 17.76 -8.42
N LEU A 125 -8.09 17.36 -7.62
CA LEU A 125 -8.32 16.81 -6.30
C LEU A 125 -8.56 17.86 -5.21
N ALA A 126 -8.11 19.11 -5.40
CA ALA A 126 -8.28 20.18 -4.43
C ALA A 126 -9.74 20.60 -4.22
N VAL A 127 -10.62 20.26 -5.17
CA VAL A 127 -12.06 20.57 -5.10
C VAL A 127 -12.91 19.39 -4.62
N VAL A 128 -12.29 18.25 -4.31
CA VAL A 128 -13.00 17.04 -3.84
C VAL A 128 -13.27 17.15 -2.33
N GLU A 129 -14.54 16.98 -1.96
CA GLU A 129 -14.97 16.84 -0.57
C GLU A 129 -15.04 15.36 -0.17
N GLY A 130 -14.78 15.04 1.11
CA GLY A 130 -14.90 13.67 1.65
C GLY A 130 -13.62 12.83 1.65
N GLY A 131 -12.50 13.40 1.19
CA GLY A 131 -11.19 12.75 1.21
C GLY A 131 -11.02 11.64 0.18
N LEU A 132 -9.77 11.24 -0.06
CA LEU A 132 -9.40 10.19 -1.01
C LEU A 132 -8.17 9.45 -0.54
N THR A 133 -8.23 8.13 -0.54
CA THR A 133 -7.03 7.30 -0.44
C THR A 133 -6.61 6.83 -1.82
N ILE A 134 -5.35 7.05 -2.18
CA ILE A 134 -4.77 6.55 -3.43
C ILE A 134 -3.77 5.45 -3.09
N VAL A 135 -4.09 4.21 -3.42
CA VAL A 135 -3.20 3.06 -3.23
C VAL A 135 -2.43 2.79 -4.52
N ILE A 136 -1.10 2.79 -4.45
CA ILE A 136 -0.22 2.34 -5.52
C ILE A 136 0.47 1.06 -5.02
N ASP A 137 0.03 -0.08 -5.53
CA ASP A 137 0.61 -1.38 -5.20
C ASP A 137 1.70 -1.77 -6.19
N ASP A 138 2.68 -2.54 -5.71
CA ASP A 138 3.86 -2.96 -6.46
C ASP A 138 4.66 -1.83 -7.13
N HIS A 139 4.70 -0.64 -6.52
CA HIS A 139 5.39 0.55 -7.04
C HIS A 139 6.87 0.34 -7.39
N HIS A 140 7.56 -0.63 -6.77
CA HIS A 140 8.93 -1.02 -7.12
C HIS A 140 9.13 -1.44 -8.59
N LEU A 141 8.07 -1.79 -9.33
CA LEU A 141 8.12 -2.12 -10.76
C LEU A 141 8.23 -0.90 -11.67
N VAL A 142 7.96 0.30 -11.14
CA VAL A 142 8.02 1.57 -11.86
C VAL A 142 9.43 2.14 -11.72
N ALA A 143 10.26 2.00 -12.73
CA ALA A 143 11.68 2.39 -12.66
C ALA A 143 11.97 3.79 -13.23
N ASP A 144 11.07 4.35 -14.03
CA ASP A 144 11.29 5.61 -14.73
C ASP A 144 11.47 6.79 -13.76
N ALA A 145 12.54 7.54 -13.98
CA ALA A 145 12.91 8.65 -13.10
C ALA A 145 11.94 9.84 -13.17
N GLY A 146 11.27 10.04 -14.32
CA GLY A 146 10.22 11.06 -14.48
C GLY A 146 9.00 10.75 -13.63
N VAL A 147 8.53 9.49 -13.69
CA VAL A 147 7.44 9.02 -12.85
C VAL A 147 7.81 9.13 -11.37
N GLN A 148 8.99 8.65 -10.97
CA GLN A 148 9.43 8.74 -9.58
C GLN A 148 9.44 10.18 -9.05
N ARG A 149 9.98 11.14 -9.83
CA ARG A 149 9.96 12.57 -9.47
C ARG A 149 8.54 13.12 -9.39
N GLY A 150 7.67 12.72 -10.30
CA GLY A 150 6.28 13.17 -10.32
C GLY A 150 5.48 12.62 -9.14
N VAL A 151 5.66 11.35 -8.75
CA VAL A 151 5.03 10.77 -7.56
C VAL A 151 5.54 11.47 -6.29
N GLU A 152 6.86 11.72 -6.16
CA GLU A 152 7.41 12.49 -5.04
C GLU A 152 6.78 13.89 -4.97
N ARG A 153 6.67 14.58 -6.11
CA ARG A 153 6.04 15.90 -6.19
C ARG A 153 4.56 15.84 -5.81
N PHE A 154 3.85 14.80 -6.25
CA PHE A 154 2.44 14.64 -5.97
C PHE A 154 2.20 14.46 -4.47
N VAL A 155 3.04 13.68 -3.77
CA VAL A 155 3.02 13.59 -2.31
C VAL A 155 3.26 14.97 -1.66
N ASP A 156 4.20 15.76 -2.17
CA ASP A 156 4.54 17.08 -1.62
C ASP A 156 3.43 18.13 -1.85
N LEU A 157 2.67 18.02 -2.93
CA LEU A 157 1.62 18.98 -3.31
C LEU A 157 0.20 18.48 -3.02
N CYS A 158 0.07 17.27 -2.47
CA CYS A 158 -1.21 16.63 -2.22
C CYS A 158 -2.13 17.53 -1.37
N PRO A 159 -3.38 17.79 -1.80
CA PRO A 159 -4.32 18.59 -1.03
C PRO A 159 -4.71 17.89 0.28
N PRO A 160 -5.18 18.64 1.31
CA PRO A 160 -5.69 18.05 2.53
C PRO A 160 -6.81 17.05 2.25
N GLY A 161 -6.83 15.94 3.00
CA GLY A 161 -7.81 14.86 2.81
C GLY A 161 -7.43 13.84 1.74
N VAL A 162 -6.36 14.06 0.97
CA VAL A 162 -5.83 13.06 0.04
C VAL A 162 -4.56 12.42 0.61
N THR A 163 -4.59 11.10 0.78
CA THR A 163 -3.45 10.31 1.27
C THR A 163 -3.00 9.30 0.24
N LEU A 164 -1.70 9.29 -0.08
CA LEU A 164 -1.09 8.24 -0.90
C LEU A 164 -0.62 7.09 -0.01
N VAL A 165 -0.96 5.87 -0.40
CA VAL A 165 -0.49 4.63 0.20
C VAL A 165 0.34 3.89 -0.84
N ILE A 166 1.65 3.78 -0.62
CA ILE A 166 2.56 3.14 -1.56
C ILE A 166 3.03 1.81 -0.98
N ALA A 167 2.71 0.72 -1.65
CA ALA A 167 3.26 -0.59 -1.36
C ALA A 167 4.43 -0.92 -2.30
N THR A 168 5.55 -1.30 -1.71
CA THR A 168 6.82 -1.49 -2.43
C THR A 168 7.71 -2.52 -1.76
N ARG A 169 8.68 -3.07 -2.51
CA ARG A 169 9.70 -3.98 -1.96
C ARG A 169 10.88 -3.26 -1.31
N PHE A 170 11.19 -2.06 -1.80
CA PHE A 170 12.28 -1.22 -1.34
C PHE A 170 11.86 0.24 -1.38
N ASP A 171 12.58 1.08 -0.64
CA ASP A 171 12.22 2.49 -0.55
C ASP A 171 12.34 3.16 -1.92
N PRO A 172 11.32 3.91 -2.35
CA PRO A 172 11.43 4.69 -3.57
C PRO A 172 12.50 5.78 -3.37
N PRO A 173 13.09 6.31 -4.45
CA PRO A 173 14.14 7.34 -4.41
C PRO A 173 13.61 8.73 -3.99
N PHE A 174 12.64 8.79 -3.08
CA PHE A 174 12.03 10.01 -2.58
C PHE A 174 12.81 10.57 -1.40
N ARG A 175 12.71 11.88 -1.15
CA ARG A 175 13.29 12.53 0.03
C ARG A 175 12.41 12.36 1.26
N LEU A 176 12.18 11.10 1.65
CA LEU A 176 11.32 10.68 2.77
C LEU A 176 11.68 11.34 4.11
N GLY A 177 12.94 11.74 4.31
CA GLY A 177 13.39 12.41 5.54
C GLY A 177 12.61 13.69 5.85
N ARG A 178 12.21 14.46 4.83
CA ARG A 178 11.45 15.71 5.02
C ARG A 178 10.03 15.44 5.51
N LEU A 179 9.37 14.43 4.93
CA LEU A 179 8.01 14.04 5.30
C LEU A 179 7.97 13.50 6.73
N ARG A 180 8.98 12.72 7.14
CA ARG A 180 9.11 12.23 8.52
C ARG A 180 9.21 13.36 9.54
N VAL A 181 10.09 14.34 9.30
CA VAL A 181 10.29 15.48 10.23
C VAL A 181 9.02 16.31 10.39
N ARG A 182 8.20 16.40 9.33
CA ARG A 182 6.94 17.15 9.33
C ARG A 182 5.73 16.35 9.83
N ASN A 183 5.92 15.11 10.28
CA ASN A 183 4.85 14.19 10.65
C ASN A 183 3.82 13.95 9.51
N GLN A 184 4.26 14.06 8.25
CA GLN A 184 3.43 13.91 7.05
C GLN A 184 3.51 12.48 6.47
N MET A 185 4.17 11.56 7.17
CA MET A 185 4.38 10.20 6.71
C MET A 185 4.27 9.18 7.82
N VAL A 186 3.67 8.04 7.51
CA VAL A 186 3.68 6.82 8.33
C VAL A 186 4.35 5.68 7.54
N GLU A 187 5.02 4.78 8.26
CA GLU A 187 5.80 3.70 7.67
C GLU A 187 5.44 2.36 8.28
N LEU A 188 5.14 1.39 7.43
CA LEU A 188 4.99 -0.01 7.80
C LEU A 188 6.12 -0.80 7.14
N ARG A 189 7.03 -1.33 7.96
CA ARG A 189 8.22 -2.03 7.50
C ARG A 189 8.09 -3.53 7.69
N ALA A 190 9.03 -4.28 7.11
CA ALA A 190 9.04 -5.74 7.20
C ALA A 190 8.91 -6.29 8.64
N ALA A 191 9.49 -5.60 9.64
CA ALA A 191 9.36 -5.99 11.04
C ALA A 191 7.93 -5.81 11.57
N ASP A 192 7.26 -4.72 11.19
CA ASP A 192 5.88 -4.43 11.60
C ASP A 192 4.89 -5.39 10.94
N LEU A 193 5.17 -5.84 9.71
CA LEU A 193 4.33 -6.79 8.99
C LEU A 193 4.45 -8.24 9.47
N ARG A 194 5.37 -8.56 10.38
CA ARG A 194 5.45 -9.89 10.98
C ARG A 194 4.23 -10.11 11.85
N PHE A 195 3.72 -11.34 11.84
CA PHE A 195 2.64 -11.70 12.75
C PHE A 195 3.11 -11.63 14.20
N ASP A 196 2.27 -11.06 15.06
CA ASP A 196 2.41 -11.28 16.50
C ASP A 196 1.93 -12.68 16.89
N GLU A 197 2.08 -13.03 18.17
CA GLU A 197 1.70 -14.37 18.67
C GLU A 197 0.21 -14.66 18.49
N GLY A 198 -0.66 -13.65 18.65
CA GLY A 198 -2.10 -13.80 18.47
C GLY A 198 -2.46 -14.00 17.00
N GLU A 199 -1.89 -13.20 16.12
CA GLU A 199 -2.06 -13.30 14.67
C GLU A 199 -1.50 -14.63 14.13
N ALA A 200 -0.35 -15.09 14.62
CA ALA A 200 0.25 -16.36 14.24
C ALA A 200 -0.60 -17.55 14.72
N SER A 201 -1.13 -17.48 15.94
CA SER A 201 -2.05 -18.49 16.48
C SER A 201 -3.35 -18.55 15.68
N ALA A 202 -3.90 -17.40 15.29
CA ALA A 202 -5.08 -17.32 14.44
C ALA A 202 -4.80 -17.96 13.06
N LEU A 203 -3.65 -17.65 12.44
CA LEU A 203 -3.26 -18.29 11.18
C LEU A 203 -3.15 -19.81 11.31
N LEU A 204 -2.43 -20.30 12.32
CA LEU A 204 -2.25 -21.74 12.52
C LEU A 204 -3.57 -22.45 12.87
N GLY A 205 -4.44 -21.82 13.67
CA GLY A 205 -5.78 -22.33 13.96
C GLY A 205 -6.63 -22.51 12.70
N THR A 206 -6.55 -21.55 11.76
CA THR A 206 -7.26 -21.69 10.45
C THR A 206 -6.70 -22.80 9.56
N VAL A 207 -5.43 -23.16 9.72
CA VAL A 207 -4.80 -24.28 8.98
C VAL A 207 -5.08 -25.63 9.65
N ALA A 208 -5.13 -25.68 10.99
CA ALA A 208 -5.45 -26.88 11.74
C ALA A 208 -6.90 -27.35 11.52
N GLY A 209 -7.85 -26.41 11.47
CA GLY A 209 -9.26 -26.71 11.16
C GLY A 209 -9.44 -27.40 9.80
N ASP A 210 -8.54 -27.17 8.84
CA ASP A 210 -8.57 -27.82 7.52
C ASP A 210 -8.06 -29.24 7.51
N LEU A 211 -6.98 -29.48 8.25
CA LEU A 211 -6.41 -30.83 8.38
C LEU A 211 -7.41 -31.77 9.07
N GLU A 212 -8.27 -31.23 9.94
CA GLU A 212 -9.37 -31.95 10.58
C GLU A 212 -10.62 -32.10 9.67
N ALA A 213 -10.86 -31.16 8.75
CA ALA A 213 -12.01 -31.19 7.84
C ALA A 213 -11.84 -32.10 6.61
N LEU A 214 -10.63 -32.65 6.37
CA LEU A 214 -10.40 -33.67 5.34
C LEU A 214 -10.96 -35.03 5.83
N PRO A 215 -11.85 -35.72 5.06
CA PRO A 215 -12.33 -37.04 5.43
C PRO A 215 -11.18 -38.05 5.35
N GLY A 216 -10.51 -38.32 6.48
CA GLY A 216 -9.39 -39.24 6.60
C GLY A 216 -8.19 -38.75 7.43
N GLY A 217 -8.26 -37.57 8.06
CA GLY A 217 -7.19 -37.03 8.90
C GLY A 217 -6.93 -37.87 10.15
N ARG A 218 -5.89 -38.73 10.11
CA ARG A 218 -5.34 -39.38 11.30
C ARG A 218 -4.87 -38.31 12.29
N THR A 219 -5.51 -38.26 13.45
CA THR A 219 -5.12 -37.42 14.58
C THR A 219 -3.72 -37.80 15.04
N VAL A 220 -2.71 -37.00 14.71
CA VAL A 220 -1.38 -37.14 15.33
C VAL A 220 -1.47 -36.45 16.69
N ARG A 221 -1.66 -37.26 17.74
CA ARG A 221 -1.46 -36.83 19.13
C ARG A 221 -0.05 -36.31 19.28
N ALA A 222 0.08 -35.04 19.68
CA ALA A 222 1.36 -34.47 20.09
C ALA A 222 1.81 -35.18 21.37
N ASP A 223 2.83 -36.02 21.27
CA ASP A 223 3.51 -36.56 22.44
C ASP A 223 4.52 -35.52 22.95
N ARG A 224 4.39 -35.18 24.24
CA ARG A 224 5.34 -34.29 24.92
C ARG A 224 6.58 -35.12 25.26
N GLY A 225 7.71 -34.79 24.65
CA GLY A 225 9.00 -35.40 24.98
C GLY A 225 10.14 -34.38 24.95
N LEU A 226 10.77 -34.19 26.10
CA LEU A 226 11.90 -33.30 26.37
C LEU A 226 13.14 -33.56 25.48
N GLY A 227 13.96 -32.52 25.31
CA GLY A 227 15.40 -32.64 25.62
C GLY A 227 16.41 -32.22 24.56
N GLY A 228 17.26 -31.24 24.91
CA GLY A 228 18.55 -30.92 24.28
C GLY A 228 18.48 -29.73 23.31
N GLY A 229 19.30 -28.68 23.37
CA GLY A 229 20.55 -28.46 24.10
C GLY A 229 21.46 -27.57 23.24
N ALA A 230 21.54 -26.29 23.62
CA ALA A 230 22.70 -25.38 23.54
C ALA A 230 23.31 -24.91 22.20
N ARG A 231 23.44 -23.57 22.09
CA ARG A 231 24.65 -22.69 21.87
C ARG A 231 24.38 -21.61 20.81
N VAL A 232 24.25 -20.32 21.15
CA VAL A 232 25.26 -19.25 21.42
C VAL A 232 26.08 -18.80 20.19
N GLY A 233 26.00 -17.48 19.91
CA GLY A 233 26.95 -16.66 19.14
C GLY A 233 26.26 -15.82 18.05
N GLY A 234 26.37 -14.51 17.94
CA GLY A 234 27.11 -13.49 18.68
C GLY A 234 26.75 -12.10 18.11
N ASP A 235 26.98 -11.07 18.92
CA ASP A 235 26.78 -9.63 18.64
C ASP A 235 27.51 -9.13 17.39
N LEU A 236 26.90 -8.16 16.70
CA LEU A 236 27.59 -6.95 16.25
C LEU A 236 26.65 -5.74 16.34
N ASP A 237 27.14 -4.73 17.05
CA ASP A 237 26.49 -3.49 17.46
C ASP A 237 26.95 -2.29 16.59
N GLY A 238 26.12 -1.24 16.54
CA GLY A 238 26.47 0.13 16.13
C GLY A 238 25.75 0.74 14.90
N PRO A 239 25.49 2.07 14.87
CA PRO A 239 24.83 2.86 15.90
C PRO A 239 23.62 3.70 15.38
N GLY A 240 22.65 3.90 16.27
CA GLY A 240 21.97 5.18 16.54
C GLY A 240 21.32 5.98 15.41
N ARG A 241 20.04 5.69 15.12
CA ARG A 241 19.04 6.73 14.80
C ARG A 241 17.72 6.38 15.44
N GLU A 242 17.25 7.22 16.36
CA GLU A 242 15.92 7.15 16.95
C GLU A 242 14.86 7.13 15.84
N ARG A 243 14.31 5.94 15.61
CA ARG A 243 13.14 5.72 14.78
C ARG A 243 11.95 5.62 15.73
N ARG A 244 11.00 6.53 15.59
CA ARG A 244 9.70 6.45 16.27
C ARG A 244 9.06 5.11 15.91
N ARG A 245 8.81 4.30 16.93
CA ARG A 245 8.27 2.94 16.78
C ARG A 245 6.75 3.03 16.74
N LEU A 246 6.09 2.00 16.19
CA LEU A 246 4.63 1.84 16.15
C LEU A 246 3.93 2.10 17.51
N ARG A 247 4.67 2.00 18.63
CA ARG A 247 4.20 2.27 19.99
C ARG A 247 3.87 3.74 20.27
N ASP A 248 4.32 4.68 19.45
CA ASP A 248 4.09 6.12 19.67
C ASP A 248 2.69 6.59 19.19
N PHE A 249 1.88 5.70 18.59
CA PHE A 249 0.59 6.02 17.96
C PHE A 249 -0.62 5.29 18.58
N LEU A 250 -0.47 4.60 19.72
CA LEU A 250 -1.59 3.99 20.44
C LEU A 250 -1.84 4.75 21.76
N PRO A 251 -3.09 5.12 22.12
CA PRO A 251 -3.40 5.61 23.45
C PRO A 251 -3.22 4.46 24.46
N GLY A 252 -2.57 4.75 25.59
CA GLY A 252 -2.36 3.81 26.68
C GLY A 252 -3.61 3.53 27.50
#